data_AF-A0A2U9C7C6-F1
#
_entry.id   AF-A0A2U9C7C6-F1
#
_cell.length_a   1.000
_cell.length_b   1.000
_cell.length_c   1.000
_cell.angle_alpha   90.00
_cell.angle_beta   90.00
_cell.angle_gamma   90.00
#
_symmetry.space_group_name_H-M   'P 1'
#
loop_
_entity.id
_entity.type
_entity.pdbx_description
1 polymer ?
#
loop_
_entity_poly.entity_id
_entity_poly.type
_entity_poly.pdbx_seq_one_letter_code
_entity_poly.pdbx_strand_id
1 'polypeptide(L)'
;MLGSVGGFTVKMAASSSAGRALTLCKQFQNVLRISTAVNAQHCAANVTRYQNHVYRGTSPLIAPSWCSSPLSSAGQCRALHTTVSVRGLEEFFDLPENWGESRVKSGAPWTAKHLRTKSNEDLHKLWYVLLKEKNMLLTLEQEARRQRVQMPSPERLRKVERSIIRLETVVTERETALRLLQTGQEKARPGDWRRNIFGHVFWYRFKEYACPWYMNKRYKRKRFYTPNFVQPHLRLRIEKYLRERAKKANLEKKTQAKLREKFPQMKISSS
;
A
#
# COMPACT_ATOMS: atom_id res chain seq x y z
N MET A 1 -55.19 -16.01 29.46
CA MET A 1 -53.77 -15.62 29.30
C MET A 1 -53.63 -14.98 27.93
N LEU A 2 -53.53 -13.65 27.88
CA LEU A 2 -52.26 -12.91 27.63
C LEU A 2 -51.74 -13.21 26.20
N GLY A 3 -51.58 -12.26 25.30
CA GLY A 3 -51.68 -10.81 25.40
C GLY A 3 -51.46 -10.16 24.03
N SER A 4 -52.08 -9.00 23.89
CA SER A 4 -51.94 -8.03 22.80
C SER A 4 -50.63 -7.25 22.94
N VAL A 5 -49.95 -6.94 21.83
CA VAL A 5 -48.92 -5.90 21.72
C VAL A 5 -49.10 -5.31 20.32
N GLY A 6 -49.42 -4.04 20.10
CA GLY A 6 -49.12 -2.84 20.88
C GLY A 6 -48.27 -1.93 20.01
N GLY A 7 -48.89 -1.25 19.04
CA GLY A 7 -48.25 -0.20 18.24
C GLY A 7 -48.13 1.09 19.04
N PHE A 8 -47.03 1.81 18.84
CA PHE A 8 -46.84 3.16 19.34
C PHE A 8 -46.42 4.09 18.21
N THR A 9 -47.32 5.02 17.89
CA THR A 9 -47.05 6.27 17.20
C THR A 9 -46.73 7.34 18.24
N VAL A 10 -45.71 8.17 18.00
CA VAL A 10 -45.60 9.49 18.64
C VAL A 10 -45.24 10.54 17.59
N LYS A 11 -45.91 11.67 17.76
CA LYS A 11 -46.10 12.83 16.90
C LYS A 11 -45.09 13.96 17.18
N MET A 12 -44.97 14.85 16.19
CA MET A 12 -44.77 16.32 16.27
C MET A 12 -43.42 16.87 16.78
N ALA A 13 -42.98 18.09 16.47
CA ALA A 13 -43.11 19.06 15.38
C ALA A 13 -42.36 20.34 15.83
N ALA A 14 -41.88 21.14 14.87
CA ALA A 14 -41.50 22.56 14.97
C ALA A 14 -40.27 22.89 15.86
N SER A 15 -39.45 23.93 15.65
CA SER A 15 -39.51 25.20 14.89
C SER A 15 -38.05 25.70 14.72
N SER A 16 -37.65 26.18 13.54
CA SER A 16 -37.57 27.60 13.16
C SER A 16 -36.38 28.40 13.72
N SER A 17 -35.66 29.03 12.78
CA SER A 17 -35.04 30.38 12.79
C SER A 17 -33.58 30.31 12.29
N ALA A 18 -33.32 30.64 11.03
CA ALA A 18 -33.30 31.98 10.41
C ALA A 18 -31.94 32.68 10.60
N GLY A 19 -31.36 33.07 9.46
CA GLY A 19 -30.19 33.95 9.35
C GLY A 19 -29.10 33.32 8.48
N ARG A 20 -29.08 33.46 7.14
CA ARG A 20 -28.58 34.65 6.39
C ARG A 20 -27.23 35.12 6.94
N ALA A 21 -26.15 35.33 6.19
CA ALA A 21 -25.92 35.38 4.75
C ALA A 21 -24.40 35.51 4.54
N LEU A 22 -23.94 35.22 3.32
CA LEU A 22 -22.77 35.87 2.68
C LEU A 22 -21.43 35.72 3.42
N THR A 23 -20.44 34.99 2.91
CA THR A 23 -19.71 35.44 1.72
C THR A 23 -18.63 34.41 1.38
N LEU A 24 -18.59 34.06 0.10
CA LEU A 24 -17.39 34.03 -0.74
C LEU A 24 -16.20 33.18 -0.28
N CYS A 25 -16.04 32.07 -1.01
CA CYS A 25 -14.77 31.57 -1.54
C CYS A 25 -13.61 32.56 -1.39
N LYS A 26 -12.62 32.20 -0.56
CA LYS A 26 -11.22 32.65 -0.64
C LYS A 26 -10.44 31.98 0.48
N GLN A 27 -9.86 30.81 0.23
CA GLN A 27 -8.67 30.38 0.98
C GLN A 27 -7.96 29.20 0.28
N PHE A 28 -7.44 29.50 -0.92
CA PHE A 28 -6.37 28.71 -1.55
C PHE A 28 -5.05 29.49 -1.66
N GLN A 29 -4.83 30.55 -0.86
CA GLN A 29 -3.65 31.40 -1.02
C GLN A 29 -2.73 31.61 0.19
N ASN A 30 -2.95 31.02 1.35
CA ASN A 30 -2.08 31.29 2.52
C ASN A 30 -1.46 30.03 3.15
N VAL A 31 -0.74 29.21 2.38
CA VAL A 31 0.01 28.05 2.96
C VAL A 31 1.54 28.26 2.95
N LEU A 32 2.04 29.42 2.51
CA LEU A 32 3.46 29.76 2.68
C LEU A 32 3.62 31.20 3.19
N ARG A 33 3.40 31.40 4.49
CA ARG A 33 4.13 32.44 5.24
C ARG A 33 5.44 31.82 5.69
N ILE A 34 6.51 32.13 4.99
CA ILE A 34 7.87 31.95 5.50
C ILE A 34 8.03 33.02 6.58
N SER A 35 7.94 32.63 7.85
CA SER A 35 8.29 33.48 8.97
C SER A 35 9.81 33.67 9.01
N THR A 36 10.21 34.93 9.17
CA THR A 36 11.58 35.38 9.38
C THR A 36 12.15 34.82 10.69
N ALA A 37 13.44 34.49 10.65
CA ALA A 37 14.19 33.95 11.78
C ALA A 37 14.10 34.87 13.01
N VAL A 38 13.83 34.28 14.18
CA VAL A 38 13.97 34.93 15.48
C VAL A 38 14.94 34.10 16.34
N ASN A 39 16.04 34.77 16.64
CA ASN A 39 17.11 34.56 17.60
C ASN A 39 17.05 33.34 18.53
N ALA A 40 18.16 32.59 18.51
CA ALA A 40 18.63 31.74 19.58
C ALA A 40 18.87 32.57 20.86
N GLN A 41 18.37 32.09 21.99
CA GLN A 41 18.83 32.51 23.31
C GLN A 41 19.27 31.28 24.10
N HIS A 42 20.49 31.40 24.62
CA HIS A 42 21.18 30.48 25.50
C HIS A 42 20.34 30.12 26.74
N CYS A 43 20.32 28.85 27.11
CA CYS A 43 20.01 28.43 28.47
C CYS A 43 21.23 27.71 29.04
N ALA A 44 21.87 28.38 30.00
CA ALA A 44 23.01 27.89 30.75
C ALA A 44 22.62 26.75 31.70
N ALA A 45 23.58 25.85 31.89
CA ALA A 45 23.54 24.78 32.87
C ALA A 45 23.38 25.32 34.30
N ASN A 46 22.67 24.57 35.15
CA ASN A 46 22.99 24.55 36.57
C ASN A 46 22.93 23.12 37.11
N VAL A 47 24.04 22.78 37.74
CA VAL A 47 24.39 21.55 38.44
C VAL A 47 23.78 21.59 39.82
N THR A 48 23.10 20.53 40.25
CA THR A 48 23.00 20.20 41.67
C THR A 48 23.28 18.73 41.93
N ARG A 49 24.31 18.55 42.76
CA ARG A 49 24.78 17.35 43.44
C ARG A 49 23.63 16.49 43.97
N TYR A 50 23.75 15.18 43.80
CA TYR A 50 23.37 14.22 44.82
C TYR A 50 24.46 13.13 44.89
N GLN A 51 25.16 13.09 46.03
CA GLN A 51 26.01 11.98 46.44
C GLN A 51 25.14 10.98 47.21
N ASN A 52 25.40 9.67 47.01
CA ASN A 52 25.29 8.60 48.00
C ASN A 52 26.17 7.45 47.48
N HIS A 53 27.41 7.32 47.98
CA HIS A 53 27.85 6.42 49.06
C HIS A 53 27.99 4.91 48.68
N VAL A 54 29.25 4.54 48.38
CA VAL A 54 30.06 3.39 48.85
C VAL A 54 29.48 1.96 48.83
N TYR A 55 30.16 1.07 48.07
CA TYR A 55 30.87 -0.16 48.52
C TYR A 55 31.92 -0.51 47.44
N ARG A 56 33.21 -0.22 47.64
CA ARG A 56 34.30 -1.09 48.16
C ARG A 56 34.47 -2.44 47.42
N GLY A 57 35.57 -2.53 46.67
CA GLY A 57 36.13 -3.76 46.10
C GLY A 57 37.39 -3.49 45.25
N THR A 58 38.53 -3.33 45.91
CA THR A 58 39.94 -3.44 45.40
C THR A 58 40.16 -4.77 44.66
N SER A 59 40.96 -4.97 43.61
CA SER A 59 42.30 -4.47 43.22
C SER A 59 42.67 -5.00 41.79
N PRO A 60 43.85 -4.69 41.19
CA PRO A 60 43.97 -4.31 39.78
C PRO A 60 44.75 -5.29 38.87
N LEU A 61 44.86 -4.95 37.58
CA LEU A 61 46.09 -4.87 36.75
C LEU A 61 45.88 -5.28 35.27
N ILE A 62 46.54 -4.51 34.40
CA ILE A 62 46.86 -4.70 32.97
C ILE A 62 45.89 -4.04 31.96
N ALA A 63 46.26 -2.81 31.57
CA ALA A 63 45.97 -2.20 30.28
C ALA A 63 47.09 -2.50 29.28
N PRO A 64 46.82 -2.44 27.97
CA PRO A 64 47.27 -1.27 27.20
C PRO A 64 46.08 -0.67 26.43
N SER A 65 45.79 0.61 26.58
CA SER A 65 46.34 1.70 25.75
C SER A 65 46.36 1.32 24.27
N TRP A 66 45.43 1.88 23.49
CA TRP A 66 45.72 2.80 22.37
C TRP A 66 44.45 3.61 22.03
N CYS A 67 44.63 4.93 22.07
CA CYS A 67 43.96 6.01 21.33
C CYS A 67 42.49 5.86 20.90
N SER A 68 41.63 6.43 21.74
CA SER A 68 40.73 7.57 21.44
C SER A 68 40.45 7.92 19.98
N SER A 69 39.23 7.64 19.54
CA SER A 69 38.31 8.62 18.92
C SER A 69 36.90 8.01 18.88
N PRO A 70 35.92 8.47 19.68
CA PRO A 70 34.53 8.15 19.40
C PRO A 70 34.12 9.05 18.24
N LEU A 71 34.07 8.51 17.01
CA LEU A 71 33.25 9.11 15.97
C LEU A 71 31.80 8.89 16.39
N SER A 72 31.33 9.75 17.31
CA SER A 72 29.92 9.97 17.56
C SER A 72 29.33 10.52 16.28
N SER A 73 28.99 9.63 15.35
CA SER A 73 27.94 9.88 14.38
C SER A 73 26.67 10.03 15.19
N ALA A 74 26.47 11.23 15.74
CA ALA A 74 25.18 11.73 16.11
C ALA A 74 24.37 11.75 14.81
N GLY A 75 23.83 10.59 14.45
CA GLY A 75 22.81 10.47 13.43
C GLY A 75 21.74 11.45 13.86
N GLN A 76 21.66 12.57 13.15
CA GLN A 76 20.53 13.46 13.25
C GLN A 76 19.33 12.61 12.89
N CYS A 77 18.68 12.04 13.90
CA CYS A 77 17.35 11.49 13.79
C CYS A 77 16.49 12.68 13.40
N ARG A 78 16.34 12.91 12.09
CA ARG A 78 15.29 13.77 11.56
C ARG A 78 14.00 13.18 12.11
N ALA A 79 13.45 13.81 13.13
CA ALA A 79 12.15 13.45 13.64
C ALA A 79 11.19 13.52 12.45
N LEU A 80 10.66 12.37 12.04
CA LEU A 80 9.59 12.33 11.06
C LEU A 80 8.41 13.04 11.72
N HIS A 81 8.20 14.30 11.37
CA HIS A 81 7.05 15.08 11.81
C HIS A 81 5.79 14.38 11.30
N THR A 82 5.16 13.58 12.15
CA THR A 82 3.74 13.28 12.01
C THR A 82 3.00 14.53 12.46
N THR A 83 2.30 15.20 11.55
CA THR A 83 1.35 16.25 11.93
C THR A 83 0.35 15.66 12.93
N VAL A 84 0.13 16.33 14.06
CA VAL A 84 -0.89 15.98 15.06
C VAL A 84 -2.22 15.69 14.34
N SER A 85 -2.93 14.63 14.73
CA SER A 85 -4.25 14.30 14.18
C SER A 85 -5.21 15.45 14.46
N VAL A 86 -5.57 16.22 13.43
CA VAL A 86 -6.34 17.45 13.61
C VAL A 86 -7.81 17.14 13.90
N ARG A 87 -8.34 15.99 13.46
CA ARG A 87 -9.79 15.69 13.56
C ARG A 87 -10.18 14.30 14.11
N GLY A 88 -9.21 13.46 14.48
CA GLY A 88 -9.50 12.16 15.13
C GLY A 88 -10.40 11.24 14.29
N LEU A 89 -11.56 10.84 14.83
CA LEU A 89 -12.52 9.95 14.16
C LEU A 89 -13.29 10.61 13.02
N GLU A 90 -13.35 11.94 12.96
CA GLU A 90 -14.08 12.64 11.91
C GLU A 90 -13.44 12.41 10.53
N GLU A 91 -12.16 12.05 10.46
CA GLU A 91 -11.46 11.76 9.21
C GLU A 91 -11.97 10.48 8.50
N PHE A 92 -12.75 9.65 9.19
CA PHE A 92 -13.42 8.48 8.59
C PHE A 92 -14.73 8.81 7.88
N PHE A 93 -15.20 10.06 7.97
CA PHE A 93 -16.42 10.51 7.34
C PHE A 93 -16.10 11.62 6.34
N ASP A 94 -16.92 11.73 5.29
CA ASP A 94 -16.83 12.87 4.37
C ASP A 94 -17.24 14.15 5.10
N LEU A 95 -16.91 15.30 4.53
CA LEU A 95 -17.32 16.59 5.07
C LEU A 95 -18.84 16.61 5.32
N PRO A 96 -19.32 17.17 6.43
CA PRO A 96 -20.75 17.23 6.75
C PRO A 96 -21.61 17.85 5.64
N GLU A 97 -21.03 18.74 4.83
CA GLU A 97 -21.65 19.38 3.68
C GLU A 97 -22.02 18.39 2.57
N ASN A 98 -21.28 17.28 2.43
CA ASN A 98 -21.46 16.29 1.37
C ASN A 98 -22.47 15.19 1.77
N TRP A 99 -23.05 15.24 2.96
CA TRP A 99 -23.95 14.20 3.45
C TRP A 99 -25.30 14.25 2.75
N GLY A 100 -25.75 13.10 2.23
CA GLY A 100 -27.02 12.99 1.51
C GLY A 100 -26.96 13.44 0.05
N GLU A 101 -25.83 13.99 -0.42
CA GLU A 101 -25.65 14.30 -1.84
C GLU A 101 -25.51 13.03 -2.68
N SER A 102 -26.21 12.97 -3.81
CA SER A 102 -26.09 11.82 -4.73
C SER A 102 -24.79 11.81 -5.54
N ARG A 103 -24.25 13.00 -5.84
CA ARG A 103 -23.06 13.19 -6.68
C ARG A 103 -22.07 14.18 -6.05
N VAL A 104 -20.98 13.65 -5.51
CA VAL A 104 -19.87 14.45 -5.00
C VAL A 104 -18.84 14.66 -6.11
N LYS A 105 -18.52 15.93 -6.41
CA LYS A 105 -17.54 16.29 -7.43
C LYS A 105 -16.15 15.80 -7.02
N SER A 106 -15.49 15.05 -7.89
CA SER A 106 -14.15 14.50 -7.62
C SER A 106 -13.20 14.71 -8.79
N GLY A 107 -11.96 15.04 -8.47
CA GLY A 107 -10.89 15.26 -9.45
C GLY A 107 -10.50 14.01 -10.24
N ALA A 108 -9.50 14.18 -11.11
CA ALA A 108 -8.88 13.08 -11.84
C ALA A 108 -7.95 12.26 -10.93
N PRO A 109 -7.79 10.95 -11.19
CA PRO A 109 -6.81 10.13 -10.47
C PRO A 109 -5.38 10.56 -10.80
N TRP A 110 -4.45 10.34 -9.86
CA TRP A 110 -3.03 10.62 -10.08
C TRP A 110 -2.47 9.77 -11.24
N THR A 111 -1.75 10.41 -12.15
CA THR A 111 -1.06 9.75 -13.27
C THR A 111 0.38 9.43 -12.88
N ALA A 112 0.91 8.28 -13.31
CA ALA A 112 2.28 7.86 -13.01
C ALA A 112 3.33 8.92 -13.41
N LYS A 113 3.14 9.61 -14.54
CA LYS A 113 4.01 10.71 -14.98
C LYS A 113 4.13 11.83 -13.93
N HIS A 114 3.01 12.27 -13.34
CA HIS A 114 3.03 13.29 -12.29
C HIS A 114 3.72 12.78 -11.02
N LEU A 115 3.53 11.52 -10.66
CA LEU A 115 4.13 10.90 -9.47
C LEU A 115 5.65 10.74 -9.63
N ARG A 116 6.16 10.47 -10.84
CA ARG A 116 7.60 10.37 -11.10
C ARG A 116 8.35 11.68 -10.88
N THR A 117 7.70 12.84 -11.02
CA THR A 117 8.30 14.16 -10.77
C THR A 117 8.40 14.49 -9.27
N LYS A 118 7.67 13.79 -8.40
CA LYS A 118 7.63 14.10 -6.95
C LYS A 118 8.75 13.39 -6.17
N SER A 119 9.17 14.01 -5.07
CA SER A 119 10.16 13.44 -4.15
C SER A 119 9.62 12.20 -3.43
N ASN A 120 10.49 11.33 -2.90
CA ASN A 120 10.05 10.16 -2.12
C ASN A 120 9.32 10.57 -0.83
N GLU A 121 9.74 11.67 -0.19
CA GLU A 121 9.09 12.22 1.00
C GLU A 121 7.65 12.65 0.70
N ASP A 122 7.41 13.32 -0.44
CA ASP A 122 6.08 13.74 -0.85
C ASP A 122 5.19 12.55 -1.24
N LEU A 123 5.75 11.54 -1.90
CA LEU A 123 5.01 10.32 -2.22
C LEU A 123 4.57 9.58 -0.95
N HIS A 124 5.43 9.54 0.07
CA HIS A 124 5.08 8.95 1.37
C HIS A 124 3.94 9.71 2.05
N LYS A 125 3.97 11.04 2.06
CA LYS A 125 2.87 11.88 2.57
C LYS A 125 1.57 11.66 1.78
N LEU A 126 1.68 11.65 0.44
CA LEU A 126 0.55 11.44 -0.46
C LEU A 126 -0.10 10.07 -0.26
N TRP A 127 0.69 9.03 -0.01
CA TRP A 127 0.17 7.69 0.29
C TRP A 127 -0.81 7.71 1.46
N TYR A 128 -0.45 8.38 2.55
CA TYR A 128 -1.35 8.49 3.71
C TYR A 128 -2.59 9.33 3.41
N VAL A 129 -2.49 10.39 2.62
CA VAL A 129 -3.67 11.17 2.19
C VAL A 129 -4.64 10.27 1.40
N LEU A 130 -4.13 9.50 0.43
CA LEU A 130 -4.94 8.57 -0.36
C LEU A 130 -5.50 7.42 0.48
N LEU A 131 -4.74 6.93 1.46
CA LEU A 131 -5.17 5.87 2.36
C LEU A 131 -6.33 6.34 3.26
N LYS A 132 -6.27 7.57 3.78
CA LYS A 132 -7.36 8.15 4.57
C LYS A 132 -8.63 8.33 3.76
N GLU A 133 -8.52 8.88 2.55
CA GLU A 133 -9.64 8.98 1.61
C GLU A 133 -10.23 7.59 1.28
N LYS A 134 -9.37 6.58 1.03
CA LYS A 134 -9.82 5.21 0.78
C LYS A 134 -10.62 4.66 1.97
N ASN A 135 -10.12 4.84 3.18
CA ASN A 135 -10.78 4.35 4.39
C ASN A 135 -12.13 5.05 4.61
N MET A 136 -12.20 6.36 4.40
CA MET A 136 -13.45 7.13 4.44
C MET A 136 -14.46 6.67 3.37
N LEU A 137 -14.01 6.36 2.16
CA LEU A 137 -14.91 5.85 1.12
C LEU A 137 -15.41 4.43 1.42
N LEU A 138 -14.60 3.60 2.08
CA LEU A 138 -15.01 2.25 2.49
C LEU A 138 -16.02 2.28 3.64
N THR A 139 -15.88 3.18 4.61
CA THR A 139 -16.90 3.39 5.65
C THR A 139 -18.20 3.88 5.03
N LEU A 140 -18.14 4.81 4.08
CA LEU A 140 -19.29 5.32 3.34
C LEU A 140 -19.97 4.22 2.50
N GLU A 141 -19.20 3.39 1.79
CA GLU A 141 -19.73 2.24 1.05
C GLU A 141 -20.46 1.26 1.98
N GLN A 142 -19.86 0.95 3.12
CA GLN A 142 -20.43 0.03 4.09
C GLN A 142 -21.69 0.58 4.76
N GLU A 143 -21.72 1.87 5.09
CA GLU A 143 -22.90 2.52 5.64
C GLU A 143 -24.03 2.62 4.60
N ALA A 144 -23.72 2.92 3.34
CA ALA A 144 -24.70 2.90 2.25
C ALA A 144 -25.34 1.50 2.10
N ARG A 145 -24.53 0.43 2.15
CA ARG A 145 -25.03 -0.95 2.17
C ARG A 145 -25.93 -1.24 3.37
N ARG A 146 -25.54 -0.79 4.57
CA ARG A 146 -26.34 -0.95 5.80
C ARG A 146 -27.70 -0.25 5.69
N GLN A 147 -27.71 0.97 5.17
CA GLN A 147 -28.93 1.74 4.91
C GLN A 147 -29.70 1.27 3.67
N ARG A 148 -29.17 0.29 2.92
CA ARG A 148 -29.71 -0.22 1.65
C ARG A 148 -29.90 0.87 0.59
N VAL A 149 -29.03 1.88 0.60
CA VAL A 149 -28.99 2.99 -0.36
C VAL A 149 -27.78 2.82 -1.27
N GLN A 150 -27.85 3.36 -2.49
CA GLN A 150 -26.70 3.38 -3.39
C GLN A 150 -25.64 4.35 -2.88
N MET A 151 -24.37 3.94 -2.95
CA MET A 151 -23.24 4.76 -2.54
C MET A 151 -23.15 6.03 -3.42
N PRO A 152 -23.05 7.22 -2.82
CA PRO A 152 -22.65 8.43 -3.52
C PRO A 152 -21.33 8.23 -4.29
N SER A 153 -21.38 8.39 -5.61
CA SER A 153 -20.19 8.46 -6.49
C SER A 153 -19.13 7.34 -6.28
N PRO A 154 -19.46 6.06 -6.53
CA PRO A 154 -18.54 4.92 -6.33
C PRO A 154 -17.28 4.99 -7.21
N GLU A 155 -17.30 5.83 -8.24
CA GLU A 155 -16.15 6.13 -9.08
C GLU A 155 -14.96 6.71 -8.30
N ARG A 156 -15.22 7.45 -7.21
CA ARG A 156 -14.17 8.02 -6.34
C ARG A 156 -13.25 6.94 -5.81
N LEU A 157 -13.81 5.85 -5.31
CA LEU A 157 -13.04 4.73 -4.76
C LEU A 157 -12.11 4.14 -5.83
N ARG A 158 -12.62 3.90 -7.03
CA ARG A 158 -11.82 3.40 -8.17
C ARG A 158 -10.70 4.35 -8.57
N LYS A 159 -10.93 5.67 -8.51
CA LYS A 159 -9.90 6.69 -8.81
C LYS A 159 -8.79 6.68 -7.75
N VAL A 160 -9.14 6.55 -6.48
CA VAL A 160 -8.20 6.47 -5.36
C VAL A 160 -7.37 5.20 -5.45
N GLU A 161 -8.00 4.04 -5.63
CA GLU A 161 -7.31 2.75 -5.80
C GLU A 161 -6.32 2.77 -6.96
N ARG A 162 -6.74 3.32 -8.11
CA ARG A 162 -5.88 3.48 -9.27
C ARG A 162 -4.68 4.39 -8.97
N SER A 163 -4.87 5.44 -8.17
CA SER A 163 -3.80 6.35 -7.75
C SER A 163 -2.81 5.65 -6.81
N ILE A 164 -3.30 4.86 -5.86
CA ILE A 164 -2.51 4.05 -4.92
C ILE A 164 -1.64 3.05 -5.67
N ILE A 165 -2.23 2.27 -6.59
CA ILE A 165 -1.49 1.29 -7.41
C ILE A 165 -0.40 1.98 -8.21
N ARG A 166 -0.71 3.13 -8.83
CA ARG A 166 0.28 3.90 -9.61
C ARG A 166 1.42 4.43 -8.74
N LEU A 167 1.11 4.88 -7.53
CA LEU A 167 2.12 5.32 -6.55
C LEU A 167 3.05 4.16 -6.18
N GLU A 168 2.48 3.00 -5.83
CA GLU A 168 3.25 1.78 -5.55
C GLU A 168 4.13 1.39 -6.73
N THR A 169 3.60 1.39 -7.97
CA THR A 169 4.41 1.09 -9.16
C THR A 169 5.61 2.04 -9.31
N VAL A 170 5.43 3.35 -9.14
CA VAL A 170 6.53 4.32 -9.25
C VAL A 170 7.59 4.11 -8.16
N VAL A 171 7.18 3.77 -6.94
CA VAL A 171 8.12 3.47 -5.86
C VAL A 171 8.88 2.16 -6.16
N THR A 172 8.19 1.12 -6.62
CA THR A 172 8.84 -0.14 -7.00
C THR A 172 9.78 0.01 -8.21
N GLU A 173 9.45 0.86 -9.18
CA GLU A 173 10.32 1.21 -10.31
C GLU A 173 11.63 1.83 -9.81
N ARG A 174 11.54 2.81 -8.89
CA ARG A 174 12.70 3.48 -8.29
C ARG A 174 13.57 2.51 -7.50
N GLU A 175 12.96 1.68 -6.65
CA GLU A 175 13.68 0.68 -5.86
C GLU A 175 14.37 -0.35 -6.77
N THR A 176 13.68 -0.81 -7.82
CA THR A 176 14.22 -1.79 -8.77
C THR A 176 15.38 -1.23 -9.57
N ALA A 177 15.27 0.02 -10.06
CA ALA A 177 16.38 0.69 -10.75
C ALA A 177 17.61 0.84 -9.84
N LEU A 178 17.41 1.26 -8.59
CA LEU A 178 18.50 1.36 -7.61
C LEU A 178 19.15 0.00 -7.33
N ARG A 179 18.34 -1.04 -7.12
CA ARG A 179 18.80 -2.41 -6.87
C ARG A 179 19.64 -2.96 -8.03
N LEU A 180 19.19 -2.73 -9.26
CA LEU A 180 19.89 -3.15 -10.47
C LEU A 180 21.25 -2.47 -10.59
N LEU A 181 21.34 -1.17 -10.29
CA LEU A 181 22.61 -0.43 -10.32
C LEU A 181 23.58 -0.89 -9.22
N GLN A 182 23.09 -1.20 -8.02
CA GLN A 182 23.92 -1.58 -6.88
C GLN A 182 24.35 -3.06 -6.89
N THR A 183 23.44 -3.97 -7.27
CA THR A 183 23.64 -5.43 -7.12
C THR A 183 23.50 -6.21 -8.43
N GLY A 184 22.93 -5.60 -9.48
CA GLY A 184 22.58 -6.29 -10.73
C GLY A 184 21.41 -7.28 -10.60
N GLN A 185 20.77 -7.39 -9.43
CA GLN A 185 19.69 -8.35 -9.20
C GLN A 185 18.33 -7.79 -9.64
N GLU A 186 17.62 -8.53 -10.49
CA GLU A 186 16.29 -8.12 -10.97
C GLU A 186 15.21 -8.20 -9.89
N LYS A 187 15.24 -9.23 -9.05
CA LYS A 187 14.18 -9.52 -8.06
C LYS A 187 14.58 -9.05 -6.68
N ALA A 188 13.66 -8.38 -6.00
CA ALA A 188 13.84 -7.96 -4.61
C ALA A 188 14.04 -9.13 -3.66
N ARG A 189 13.20 -10.16 -3.82
CA ARG A 189 13.20 -11.34 -2.97
C ARG A 189 13.93 -12.48 -3.66
N PRO A 190 14.95 -13.09 -3.02
CA PRO A 190 15.66 -14.20 -3.62
C PRO A 190 14.75 -15.42 -3.75
N GLY A 191 15.04 -16.22 -4.76
CA GLY A 191 14.32 -17.45 -5.05
C GLY A 191 15.04 -18.22 -6.14
N ASP A 192 14.50 -19.39 -6.42
CA ASP A 192 15.12 -20.31 -7.36
C ASP A 192 14.07 -21.19 -8.04
N TRP A 193 14.35 -21.63 -9.26
CA TRP A 193 13.48 -22.55 -9.99
C TRP A 193 13.60 -23.95 -9.38
N ARG A 194 12.47 -24.47 -8.88
CA ARG A 194 12.42 -25.79 -8.25
C ARG A 194 11.34 -26.64 -8.90
N ARG A 195 11.56 -27.96 -8.89
CA ARG A 195 10.57 -28.95 -9.31
C ARG A 195 9.81 -29.44 -8.09
N ASN A 196 8.48 -29.49 -8.18
CA ASN A 196 7.68 -30.14 -7.16
C ASN A 196 7.65 -31.67 -7.38
N ILE A 197 6.96 -32.38 -6.48
CA ILE A 197 6.77 -33.83 -6.56
C ILE A 197 6.03 -34.23 -7.84
N PHE A 198 5.13 -33.38 -8.34
CA PHE A 198 4.33 -33.62 -9.54
C PHE A 198 5.02 -33.16 -10.86
N GLY A 199 6.30 -32.81 -10.83
CA GLY A 199 7.06 -32.37 -12.02
C GLY A 199 6.66 -31.02 -12.61
N HIS A 200 6.00 -30.16 -11.84
CA HIS A 200 5.85 -28.74 -12.16
C HIS A 200 7.11 -27.98 -11.75
N VAL A 201 7.67 -27.21 -12.68
CA VAL A 201 8.72 -26.23 -12.40
C VAL A 201 8.04 -24.96 -11.91
N PHE A 202 8.44 -24.46 -10.74
CA PHE A 202 7.90 -23.23 -10.17
C PHE A 202 9.00 -22.42 -9.50
N TRP A 203 8.80 -21.10 -9.46
CA TRP A 203 9.71 -20.19 -8.77
C TRP A 203 9.49 -20.29 -7.26
N TYR A 204 10.41 -20.94 -6.55
CA TYR A 204 10.38 -21.06 -5.09
C TYR A 204 10.98 -19.80 -4.45
N ARG A 205 10.13 -19.00 -3.81
CA ARG A 205 10.55 -17.81 -3.06
C ARG A 205 11.15 -18.23 -1.72
N PHE A 206 12.39 -17.82 -1.46
CA PHE A 206 13.05 -18.13 -0.20
C PHE A 206 12.36 -17.43 0.97
N LYS A 207 12.47 -18.05 2.15
CA LYS A 207 12.00 -17.49 3.42
C LYS A 207 13.21 -17.28 4.30
N GLU A 208 13.15 -16.23 5.11
CA GLU A 208 14.17 -15.96 6.12
C GLU A 208 14.01 -16.98 7.26
N TYR A 209 15.13 -17.51 7.72
CA TYR A 209 15.23 -18.47 8.81
C TYR A 209 16.42 -18.10 9.69
N ALA A 210 16.29 -18.31 11.00
CA ALA A 210 17.38 -18.05 11.94
C ALA A 210 18.51 -19.10 11.85
N CYS A 211 18.18 -20.35 11.47
CA CYS A 211 19.15 -21.43 11.33
C CYS A 211 19.32 -21.88 9.88
N PRO A 212 20.48 -22.42 9.50
CA PRO A 212 20.71 -22.98 8.17
C PRO A 212 19.71 -24.08 7.79
N TRP A 213 19.47 -24.22 6.48
CA TRP A 213 18.42 -25.11 5.94
C TRP A 213 18.60 -26.58 6.34
N TYR A 214 19.84 -27.04 6.51
CA TYR A 214 20.16 -28.43 6.89
C TYR A 214 19.93 -28.73 8.38
N MET A 215 19.83 -27.70 9.23
CA MET A 215 19.42 -27.84 10.63
C MET A 215 17.89 -27.74 10.78
N ASN A 216 17.24 -27.05 9.84
CA ASN A 216 15.81 -26.81 9.87
C ASN A 216 15.00 -28.08 9.52
N LYS A 217 14.50 -28.78 10.54
CA LYS A 217 13.66 -29.98 10.40
C LYS A 217 12.44 -29.75 9.50
N ARG A 218 11.80 -28.57 9.55
CA ARG A 218 10.63 -28.25 8.72
C ARG A 218 11.01 -28.06 7.25
N TYR A 219 12.16 -27.46 6.97
CA TYR A 219 12.65 -27.31 5.60
C TYR A 219 13.02 -28.67 5.01
N LYS A 220 13.73 -29.53 5.75
CA LYS A 220 14.15 -30.87 5.28
C LYS A 220 12.99 -31.80 4.90
N ARG A 221 11.80 -31.61 5.47
CA ARG A 221 10.60 -32.36 5.10
C ARG A 221 10.06 -32.01 3.70
N LYS A 222 10.46 -30.86 3.14
CA LYS A 222 10.03 -30.45 1.79
C LYS A 222 10.78 -31.26 0.74
N ARG A 223 10.05 -31.71 -0.29
CA ARG A 223 10.60 -32.47 -1.41
C ARG A 223 10.65 -31.58 -2.65
N PHE A 224 11.87 -31.33 -3.14
CA PHE A 224 12.14 -30.55 -4.34
C PHE A 224 12.69 -31.41 -5.48
N TYR A 225 12.11 -32.60 -5.65
CA TYR A 225 12.44 -33.53 -6.72
C TYR A 225 11.17 -34.19 -7.23
N THR A 226 11.22 -34.70 -8.45
CA THR A 226 10.11 -35.38 -9.11
C THR A 226 10.43 -36.87 -9.21
N PRO A 227 9.61 -37.77 -8.65
CA PRO A 227 9.79 -39.20 -8.77
C PRO A 227 9.61 -39.69 -10.22
N ASN A 228 10.27 -40.81 -10.58
CA ASN A 228 10.23 -41.35 -11.93
C ASN A 228 8.83 -41.82 -12.37
N PHE A 229 8.02 -42.35 -11.44
CA PHE A 229 6.65 -42.80 -11.76
C PHE A 229 5.72 -41.66 -12.19
N VAL A 230 6.10 -40.39 -12.00
CA VAL A 230 5.32 -39.23 -12.44
C VAL A 230 5.53 -38.95 -13.94
N GLN A 231 6.60 -39.46 -14.55
CA GLN A 231 6.96 -39.19 -15.94
C GLN A 231 5.85 -39.50 -16.96
N PRO A 232 5.13 -40.64 -16.89
CA PRO A 232 4.01 -40.92 -17.79
C PRO A 232 2.90 -39.86 -17.70
N HIS A 233 2.62 -39.36 -16.50
CA HIS A 233 1.61 -38.31 -16.29
C HIS A 233 2.06 -36.95 -16.83
N LEU A 234 3.37 -36.63 -16.75
CA LEU A 234 3.93 -35.43 -17.37
C LEU A 234 3.74 -35.46 -18.89
N ARG A 235 4.01 -36.61 -19.52
CA ARG A 235 3.78 -36.82 -20.96
C ARG A 235 2.33 -36.58 -21.33
N LEU A 236 1.38 -37.24 -20.65
CA LEU A 236 -0.05 -37.08 -20.93
C LEU A 236 -0.51 -35.62 -20.78
N ARG A 237 0.04 -34.89 -19.79
CA ARG A 237 -0.25 -33.47 -19.60
C ARG A 237 0.26 -32.63 -20.77
N ILE A 238 1.47 -32.89 -21.26
CA ILE A 238 2.03 -32.21 -22.44
C ILE A 238 1.19 -32.49 -23.67
N GLU A 239 0.84 -33.75 -23.92
CA GLU A 239 -0.02 -34.15 -25.04
C GLU A 239 -1.39 -33.48 -24.99
N LYS A 240 -1.99 -33.34 -23.80
CA LYS A 240 -3.24 -32.61 -23.60
C LYS A 240 -3.08 -31.12 -23.96
N TYR A 241 -2.03 -30.46 -23.45
CA TYR A 241 -1.74 -29.06 -23.77
C TYR A 241 -1.55 -28.82 -25.27
N LEU A 242 -0.82 -29.71 -25.95
CA LEU A 242 -0.61 -29.63 -27.40
C LEU A 242 -1.93 -29.80 -28.18
N ARG A 243 -2.78 -30.75 -27.76
CA ARG A 243 -4.12 -30.94 -28.34
C ARG A 243 -5.00 -29.71 -28.17
N GLU A 244 -5.03 -29.11 -26.98
CA GLU A 244 -5.78 -27.88 -26.70
C GLU A 244 -5.28 -26.70 -27.52
N ARG A 245 -3.95 -26.53 -27.62
CA ARG A 245 -3.32 -25.50 -28.45
C ARG A 245 -3.69 -25.66 -29.93
N ALA A 246 -3.65 -26.88 -30.46
CA ALA A 246 -4.03 -27.18 -31.84
C ALA A 246 -5.52 -26.89 -32.09
N LYS A 247 -6.40 -27.29 -31.17
CA LYS A 247 -7.84 -26.98 -31.25
C LYS A 247 -8.08 -25.48 -31.29
N LYS A 248 -7.41 -24.71 -30.42
CA LYS A 248 -7.54 -23.25 -30.38
C LYS A 248 -7.07 -22.60 -31.69
N ALA A 249 -5.91 -22.99 -32.20
CA ALA A 249 -5.39 -22.48 -33.47
C ALA A 249 -6.32 -22.80 -34.65
N ASN A 250 -6.90 -24.01 -34.67
CA ASN A 250 -7.87 -24.38 -35.70
C ASN A 250 -9.17 -23.57 -35.59
N LEU A 251 -9.64 -23.31 -34.37
CA LEU A 251 -10.79 -22.45 -34.14
C LEU A 251 -10.52 -21.02 -34.62
N GLU A 252 -9.37 -20.44 -34.26
CA GLU A 252 -8.94 -19.11 -34.71
C GLU A 252 -8.92 -19.02 -36.24
N LYS A 253 -8.31 -19.99 -36.93
CA LYS A 253 -8.32 -20.07 -38.40
C LYS A 253 -9.74 -20.12 -38.98
N LYS A 254 -10.61 -20.96 -38.42
CA LYS A 254 -12.02 -21.06 -38.84
C LYS A 254 -12.78 -19.76 -38.60
N THR A 255 -12.57 -19.10 -37.46
CA THR A 255 -13.19 -17.80 -37.17
C THR A 255 -12.71 -16.71 -38.14
N GLN A 256 -11.41 -16.68 -38.45
CA GLN A 256 -10.85 -15.76 -39.44
C GLN A 256 -11.39 -16.02 -40.84
N ALA A 257 -11.51 -17.29 -41.27
CA ALA A 257 -12.10 -17.63 -42.56
C ALA A 257 -13.55 -17.14 -42.67
N LYS A 258 -14.38 -17.41 -41.64
CA LYS A 258 -15.76 -16.91 -41.58
C LYS A 258 -15.85 -15.38 -41.57
N LEU A 259 -14.91 -14.70 -40.91
CA LEU A 259 -14.85 -13.23 -40.93
C LEU A 259 -14.48 -12.70 -42.31
N ARG A 260 -13.57 -13.35 -43.04
CA ARG A 260 -13.22 -12.98 -44.43
C ARG A 260 -14.39 -13.15 -45.38
N GLU A 261 -15.15 -14.23 -45.23
CA GLU A 261 -16.38 -14.46 -46.02
C GLU A 261 -17.41 -13.35 -45.76
N LYS A 262 -17.62 -12.97 -44.50
CA LYS A 262 -18.59 -11.93 -44.12
C LYS A 262 -18.14 -10.51 -44.47
N PHE A 263 -16.83 -10.24 -44.40
CA PHE A 263 -16.25 -8.92 -44.60
C PHE A 263 -15.07 -8.97 -45.58
N PRO A 264 -15.34 -9.09 -46.90
CA PRO A 264 -14.29 -9.23 -47.92
C PRO A 264 -13.36 -8.00 -48.03
N GLN A 265 -13.89 -6.81 -47.76
CA GLN A 265 -13.14 -5.54 -47.77
C GLN A 265 -12.15 -5.39 -46.59
N MET A 266 -12.17 -6.30 -45.61
CA MET A 266 -11.35 -6.19 -44.42
C MET A 266 -9.87 -6.48 -44.74
N LYS A 267 -9.05 -5.44 -44.84
CA LYS A 267 -7.59 -5.56 -44.96
C LYS A 267 -7.02 -6.10 -43.64
N ILE A 268 -6.35 -7.24 -43.70
CA ILE A 268 -5.73 -7.86 -42.53
C ILE A 268 -4.48 -7.05 -42.18
N SER A 269 -4.38 -6.60 -40.93
CA SER A 269 -3.11 -6.19 -40.34
C SER A 269 -2.20 -7.42 -40.31
N SER A 270 -1.27 -7.52 -41.28
CA SER A 270 -0.22 -8.53 -41.25
C SER A 270 0.52 -8.43 -39.91
N SER A 271 0.39 -9.49 -39.11
CA SER A 271 1.14 -9.67 -37.85
C SER A 271 2.54 -10.18 -38.15
#